data_AF-A0A4P7IIH1-F1
#
_entry.id   AF-A0A4P7IIH1-F1
#
_cell.length_a   1.000
_cell.length_b   1.000
_cell.length_c   1.000
_cell.angle_alpha   90.00
_cell.angle_beta   90.00
_cell.angle_gamma   90.00
#
_symmetry.space_group_name_H-M   'P 1'
#
loop_
_entity.id
_entity.type
_entity.pdbx_description
1 polymer ?
#
loop_
_entity_poly.entity_id
_entity_poly.type
_entity_poly.pdbx_seq_one_letter_code
_entity_poly.pdbx_strand_id
1 'polypeptide(L)'
;MTVRPAESADSAQWLLQPDVDWWDLVRYGPPGFDVYVRIAFADGAHRDGEEPALRAALATLVDHTTTPMTGYAAIWEGWTSRASVPEAPRLPIPEREMVLFAGRVDELRDAPALAWYGSSQGIHQEPHLVWPEDHAWCVACEVDEEIEFTVGCSADAFRALASALPGAVRQVPYGEAAPLYRDSP
;
A
#
# COMPACT_ATOMS: atom_id res chain seq x y z
N MET A 1 -0.92 -0.12 -20.78
CA MET A 1 -2.18 0.41 -20.20
C MET A 1 -1.82 0.74 -18.77
N THR A 2 -2.21 1.92 -18.32
CA THR A 2 -1.30 2.77 -17.54
C THR A 2 -2.01 3.26 -16.29
N VAL A 3 -1.31 3.17 -15.15
CA VAL A 3 -1.63 3.96 -13.96
C VAL A 3 -1.80 5.42 -14.39
N ARG A 4 -2.87 6.05 -13.93
CA ARG A 4 -3.24 7.43 -14.26
C ARG A 4 -3.68 8.18 -13.01
N PRO A 5 -3.62 9.52 -12.98
CA PRO A 5 -4.28 10.29 -11.93
C PRO A 5 -5.74 9.86 -11.77
N ALA A 6 -6.21 9.73 -10.53
CA ALA A 6 -7.62 9.46 -10.27
C ALA A 6 -8.50 10.63 -10.74
N GLU A 7 -9.77 10.36 -11.03
CA GLU A 7 -10.70 11.40 -11.51
C GLU A 7 -11.09 12.38 -10.40
N SER A 8 -11.20 11.90 -9.15
CA SER A 8 -11.45 12.70 -7.96
C SER A 8 -10.85 12.03 -6.72
N ALA A 9 -10.87 12.73 -5.58
CA ALA A 9 -10.47 12.18 -4.29
C ALA A 9 -11.58 11.33 -3.62
N ASP A 10 -12.77 11.23 -4.23
CA ASP A 10 -13.94 10.61 -3.60
C ASP A 10 -13.73 9.11 -3.33
N SER A 11 -13.00 8.41 -4.22
CA SER A 11 -12.64 6.98 -4.05
C SER A 11 -11.70 6.71 -2.88
N ALA A 12 -11.13 7.76 -2.28
CA ALA A 12 -10.28 7.70 -1.10
C ALA A 12 -10.94 8.29 0.15
N GLN A 13 -12.14 8.88 0.06
CA GLN A 13 -12.75 9.60 1.17
C GLN A 13 -13.05 8.71 2.37
N TRP A 14 -13.34 7.43 2.13
CA TRP A 14 -13.58 6.43 3.17
C TRP A 14 -12.34 6.13 4.04
N LEU A 15 -11.13 6.48 3.58
CA LEU A 15 -9.90 6.40 4.37
C LEU A 15 -9.85 7.47 5.46
N LEU A 16 -10.42 8.65 5.20
CA LEU A 16 -10.31 9.84 6.05
C LEU A 16 -11.37 9.84 7.16
N GLN A 17 -11.28 8.85 8.04
CA GLN A 17 -12.15 8.74 9.21
C GLN A 17 -11.66 9.69 10.32
N PRO A 18 -12.53 10.53 10.90
CA PRO A 18 -12.12 11.61 11.80
C PRO A 18 -11.59 11.13 13.16
N ASP A 19 -11.86 9.88 13.53
CA ASP A 19 -11.48 9.23 14.78
C ASP A 19 -10.24 8.32 14.65
N VAL A 20 -9.63 8.27 13.47
CA VAL A 20 -8.43 7.48 13.20
C VAL A 20 -7.21 8.39 13.23
N ASP A 21 -6.20 8.02 14.03
CA ASP A 21 -4.93 8.73 14.04
C ASP A 21 -4.22 8.57 12.69
N TRP A 22 -3.62 9.65 12.18
CA TRP A 22 -2.98 9.64 10.87
C TRP A 22 -1.85 8.59 10.79
N TRP A 23 -1.15 8.35 11.90
CA TRP A 23 -0.06 7.37 11.97
C TRP A 23 -0.59 5.94 11.86
N ASP A 24 -1.70 5.65 12.52
CA ASP A 24 -2.38 4.36 12.39
C ASP A 24 -2.92 4.18 10.97
N LEU A 25 -3.50 5.23 10.36
CA LEU A 25 -4.01 5.17 8.98
C LEU A 25 -2.92 4.80 7.97
N VAL A 26 -1.75 5.44 8.03
CA VAL A 26 -0.68 5.20 7.05
C VAL A 26 0.05 3.88 7.28
N ARG A 27 0.04 3.35 8.51
CA ARG A 27 0.64 2.04 8.83
C ARG A 27 -0.30 0.85 8.69
N TYR A 28 -1.59 1.03 8.91
CA TYR A 28 -2.58 -0.06 8.97
C TYR A 28 -3.72 0.07 7.95
N GLY A 29 -3.83 1.19 7.26
CA GLY A 29 -5.03 1.54 6.51
C GLY A 29 -6.18 1.93 7.46
N PRO A 30 -7.40 2.07 6.94
CA PRO A 30 -8.56 2.41 7.75
C PRO A 30 -9.02 1.21 8.59
N PRO A 31 -9.71 1.44 9.73
CA PRO A 31 -10.34 0.39 10.51
C PRO A 31 -11.53 -0.22 9.74
N GLY A 32 -11.97 -1.41 10.15
CA GLY A 32 -13.21 -2.04 9.67
C GLY A 32 -13.05 -3.33 8.86
N PHE A 33 -11.82 -3.81 8.65
CA PHE A 33 -11.58 -5.13 8.06
C PHE A 33 -11.71 -6.25 9.10
N ASP A 34 -12.02 -7.47 8.64
CA ASP A 34 -12.13 -8.65 9.51
C ASP A 34 -10.81 -8.98 10.21
N VAL A 35 -9.69 -8.80 9.49
CA VAL A 35 -8.34 -9.16 9.93
C VAL A 35 -7.33 -8.11 9.47
N TYR A 36 -6.39 -7.77 10.34
CA TYR A 36 -5.17 -7.05 9.98
C TYR A 36 -3.99 -8.00 10.06
N VAL A 37 -3.18 -8.03 9.01
CA VAL A 37 -1.95 -8.81 8.97
C VAL A 37 -0.75 -7.94 8.66
N ARG A 38 0.36 -8.25 9.30
CA ARG A 38 1.66 -7.68 9.02
C ARG A 38 2.48 -8.68 8.23
N ILE A 39 3.09 -8.20 7.15
CA ILE A 39 3.85 -9.02 6.20
C ILE A 39 5.29 -8.52 6.21
N ALA A 40 6.21 -9.36 6.67
CA ALA A 40 7.63 -9.04 6.70
C ALA A 40 8.20 -8.84 5.30
N PHE A 41 9.06 -7.85 5.17
CA PHE A 41 9.90 -7.67 3.99
C PHE A 41 10.95 -8.80 3.90
N ALA A 42 11.39 -9.11 2.69
CA ALA A 42 12.37 -10.19 2.49
C ALA A 42 13.72 -9.87 3.18
N ASP A 43 14.36 -10.88 3.76
CA ASP A 43 15.71 -10.73 4.32
C ASP A 43 16.77 -10.60 3.21
N GLY A 44 17.48 -9.48 3.18
CA GLY A 44 18.60 -9.23 2.28
C GLY A 44 18.61 -7.80 1.74
N ALA A 45 19.80 -7.30 1.38
CA ALA A 45 19.91 -5.99 0.74
C ALA A 45 19.09 -5.99 -0.56
N HIS A 46 18.17 -5.02 -0.68
CA HIS A 46 17.40 -4.73 -1.88
C HIS A 46 18.34 -4.61 -3.08
N ARG A 47 18.56 -5.69 -3.84
CA ARG A 47 19.56 -5.66 -4.93
C ARG A 47 19.20 -4.61 -5.98
N ASP A 48 17.91 -4.24 -6.06
CA ASP A 48 17.37 -3.25 -7.01
C ASP A 48 16.29 -2.31 -6.41
N GLY A 49 16.06 -2.30 -5.08
CA GLY A 49 15.00 -1.49 -4.46
C GLY A 49 13.58 -2.08 -4.54
N GLU A 50 13.46 -3.33 -4.99
CA GLU A 50 12.18 -4.03 -5.13
C GLU A 50 11.80 -4.76 -3.84
N GLU A 51 10.56 -4.60 -3.35
CA GLU A 51 10.00 -5.43 -2.29
C GLU A 51 9.20 -6.63 -2.84
N PRO A 52 9.75 -7.86 -2.82
CA PRO A 52 9.09 -9.02 -3.39
C PRO A 52 7.82 -9.40 -2.63
N ALA A 53 7.78 -9.18 -1.31
CA ALA A 53 6.62 -9.53 -0.48
C ALA A 53 5.39 -8.69 -0.86
N LEU A 54 5.57 -7.39 -1.12
CA LEU A 54 4.48 -6.53 -1.57
C LEU A 54 3.97 -6.93 -2.95
N ARG A 55 4.87 -7.34 -3.88
CA ARG A 55 4.45 -7.86 -5.19
C ARG A 55 3.56 -9.07 -5.06
N ALA A 56 4.01 -10.04 -4.26
CA ALA A 56 3.29 -11.27 -4.05
C ALA A 56 1.95 -11.03 -3.34
N ALA A 57 1.91 -10.10 -2.37
CA ALA A 57 0.68 -9.72 -1.70
C ALA A 57 -0.34 -9.11 -2.67
N LEU A 58 0.04 -8.10 -3.47
CA LEU A 58 -0.87 -7.49 -4.44
C LEU A 58 -1.32 -8.50 -5.50
N ALA A 59 -0.42 -9.34 -6.01
CA ALA A 59 -0.77 -10.41 -6.96
C ALA A 59 -1.78 -11.42 -6.36
N THR A 60 -1.66 -11.73 -5.07
CA THR A 60 -2.63 -12.58 -4.36
C THR A 60 -3.97 -11.88 -4.17
N LEU A 61 -3.95 -10.60 -3.81
CA LEU A 61 -5.15 -9.82 -3.48
C LEU A 61 -6.03 -9.48 -4.69
N VAL A 62 -5.51 -9.56 -5.91
CA VAL A 62 -6.30 -9.43 -7.16
C VAL A 62 -7.48 -10.40 -7.20
N ASP A 63 -7.30 -11.62 -6.70
CA ASP A 63 -8.35 -12.65 -6.69
C ASP A 63 -9.34 -12.50 -5.52
N HIS A 64 -9.09 -11.55 -4.62
CA HIS A 64 -9.89 -11.26 -3.42
C HIS A 64 -10.61 -9.90 -3.51
N THR A 65 -11.01 -9.52 -4.72
CA THR A 65 -11.87 -8.36 -5.00
C THR A 65 -12.80 -8.69 -6.16
N THR A 66 -13.97 -8.05 -6.18
CA THR A 66 -14.91 -8.06 -7.30
C THR A 66 -14.57 -7.02 -8.38
N THR A 67 -13.64 -6.11 -8.09
CA THR A 67 -13.21 -5.01 -8.97
C THR A 67 -11.70 -5.04 -9.28
N PRO A 68 -11.11 -6.15 -9.76
CA PRO A 68 -9.66 -6.24 -10.00
C PRO A 68 -9.15 -5.28 -11.09
N MET A 69 -10.05 -4.81 -11.95
CA MET A 69 -9.73 -3.88 -13.05
C MET A 69 -9.67 -2.42 -12.58
N THR A 70 -10.15 -2.13 -11.37
CA THR A 70 -10.27 -0.77 -10.83
C THR A 70 -9.84 -0.76 -9.38
N GLY A 71 -8.63 -0.27 -9.16
CA GLY A 71 -8.11 0.05 -7.84
C GLY A 71 -7.42 1.40 -7.83
N TYR A 72 -6.97 1.78 -6.64
CA TYR A 72 -6.38 3.06 -6.35
C TYR A 72 -5.07 2.89 -5.58
N ALA A 73 -4.14 3.80 -5.82
CA ALA A 73 -2.94 3.94 -5.02
C ALA A 73 -2.79 5.39 -4.57
N ALA A 74 -2.62 5.59 -3.27
CA ALA A 74 -2.20 6.88 -2.72
C ALA A 74 -0.68 6.85 -2.47
N ILE A 75 -0.02 7.92 -2.92
CA ILE A 75 1.44 8.03 -2.86
C ILE A 75 1.79 9.33 -2.16
N TRP A 76 2.62 9.26 -1.12
CA TRP A 76 3.08 10.44 -0.40
C TRP A 76 3.83 11.40 -1.33
N GLU A 77 3.47 12.68 -1.31
CA GLU A 77 4.06 13.64 -2.23
C GLU A 77 5.54 13.94 -1.94
N GLY A 78 5.97 13.78 -0.68
CA GLY A 78 7.35 14.00 -0.25
C GLY A 78 8.29 12.82 -0.56
N TRP A 79 7.76 11.77 -1.17
CA TRP A 79 8.47 10.53 -1.53
C TRP A 79 9.75 10.78 -2.33
N THR A 80 9.79 11.80 -3.19
CA THR A 80 10.98 12.13 -3.98
C THR A 80 11.32 13.61 -3.92
N SER A 81 12.56 13.92 -3.53
CA SER A 81 13.10 15.28 -3.52
C SER A 81 13.55 15.79 -4.89
N ARG A 82 13.50 14.94 -5.93
CA ARG A 82 14.15 15.20 -7.22
C ARG A 82 13.21 15.53 -8.38
N ALA A 83 11.90 15.39 -8.19
CA ALA A 83 10.93 15.56 -9.25
C ALA A 83 9.70 16.32 -8.75
N SER A 84 9.06 17.08 -9.65
CA SER A 84 7.80 17.74 -9.36
C SER A 84 6.72 16.71 -9.05
N VAL A 85 5.90 17.00 -8.03
CA VAL A 85 4.72 16.20 -7.72
C VAL A 85 3.78 16.19 -8.94
N PRO A 86 3.33 15.02 -9.43
CA PRO A 86 2.38 14.94 -10.54
C PRO A 86 1.06 15.63 -10.21
N GLU A 87 0.40 16.16 -11.23
CA GLU A 87 -0.95 16.72 -11.09
C GLU A 87 -1.97 15.58 -10.93
N ALA A 88 -2.51 15.44 -9.73
CA ALA A 88 -3.50 14.42 -9.36
C ALA A 88 -4.33 14.89 -8.15
N PRO A 89 -5.52 14.29 -7.91
CA PRO A 89 -6.29 14.58 -6.71
C PRO A 89 -5.46 14.34 -5.45
N ARG A 90 -5.57 15.25 -4.48
CA ARG A 90 -4.83 15.20 -3.22
C ARG A 90 -5.68 14.55 -2.13
N LEU A 91 -5.01 13.78 -1.28
CA LEU A 91 -5.56 13.17 -0.08
C LEU A 91 -4.85 13.79 1.13
N PRO A 92 -5.53 14.67 1.89
CA PRO A 92 -4.91 15.46 2.96
C PRO A 92 -4.79 14.65 4.26
N ILE A 93 -3.99 13.58 4.25
CA ILE A 93 -3.62 12.87 5.49
C ILE A 93 -2.61 13.76 6.25
N PRO A 94 -2.81 14.05 7.55
CA PRO A 94 -1.85 14.82 8.34
C PRO A 94 -0.44 14.27 8.26
N GLU A 95 0.58 15.14 8.13
CA GLU A 95 2.00 14.81 7.94
C GLU A 95 2.34 13.97 6.68
N ARG A 96 1.33 13.47 5.98
CA ARG A 96 1.43 12.49 4.90
C ARG A 96 0.51 12.85 3.73
N GLU A 97 0.55 14.11 3.28
CA GLU A 97 -0.25 14.51 2.13
C GLU A 97 0.09 13.62 0.91
N MET A 98 -0.92 12.96 0.36
CA MET A 98 -0.74 12.00 -0.73
C MET A 98 -1.42 12.48 -2.00
N VAL A 99 -0.97 11.96 -3.14
CA VAL A 99 -1.62 12.11 -4.44
C VAL A 99 -2.19 10.77 -4.91
N LEU A 100 -3.35 10.83 -5.57
CA LEU A 100 -4.17 9.66 -5.86
C LEU A 100 -4.09 9.25 -7.33
N PHE A 101 -3.84 7.96 -7.54
CA PHE A 101 -3.81 7.33 -8.85
C PHE A 101 -4.79 6.17 -8.92
N ALA A 102 -5.24 5.86 -10.13
CA ALA A 102 -6.12 4.74 -10.44
C ALA A 102 -5.51 3.85 -11.52
N GLY A 103 -5.80 2.56 -11.45
CA GLY A 103 -5.25 1.55 -12.35
C GLY A 103 -5.82 0.16 -12.05
N ARG A 104 -5.30 -0.85 -12.74
CA ARG A 104 -5.59 -2.24 -12.37
C ARG A 104 -4.84 -2.62 -11.10
N VAL A 105 -5.43 -3.45 -10.26
CA VAL A 105 -4.82 -3.84 -8.98
C VAL A 105 -3.40 -4.42 -9.15
N ASP A 106 -3.20 -5.27 -10.17
CA ASP A 106 -1.91 -5.90 -10.47
C ASP A 106 -0.83 -4.93 -10.97
N GLU A 107 -1.23 -3.77 -11.50
CA GLU A 107 -0.33 -2.72 -11.99
C GLU A 107 -0.01 -1.67 -10.92
N LEU A 108 -0.86 -1.51 -9.90
CA LEU A 108 -0.73 -0.43 -8.90
C LEU A 108 0.50 -0.55 -8.01
N ARG A 109 1.13 -1.71 -7.95
CA ARG A 109 2.45 -1.85 -7.35
C ARG A 109 3.48 -0.91 -7.95
N ASP A 110 3.42 -0.71 -9.26
CA ASP A 110 4.41 0.10 -9.96
C ASP A 110 3.92 1.56 -10.09
N ALA A 111 2.85 1.94 -9.37
CA ALA A 111 2.22 3.26 -9.46
C ALA A 111 3.18 4.41 -9.16
N PRO A 112 4.06 4.37 -8.13
CA PRO A 112 5.02 5.46 -7.91
C PRO A 112 5.95 5.68 -9.09
N ALA A 113 6.49 4.60 -9.65
CA ALA A 113 7.40 4.68 -10.79
C ALA A 113 6.70 5.22 -12.05
N LEU A 114 5.49 4.72 -12.32
CA LEU A 114 4.67 5.14 -13.46
C LEU A 114 4.21 6.60 -13.32
N ALA A 115 3.85 7.04 -12.11
CA ALA A 115 3.40 8.38 -11.83
C ALA A 115 4.50 9.44 -11.98
N TRP A 116 5.70 9.19 -11.42
CA TRP A 116 6.78 10.19 -11.40
C TRP A 116 7.71 10.13 -12.62
N TYR A 117 7.87 8.95 -13.22
CA TYR A 117 8.87 8.74 -14.27
C TYR A 117 8.28 8.20 -15.58
N GLY A 118 6.98 7.88 -15.60
CA GLY A 118 6.30 7.34 -16.78
C GLY A 118 6.72 5.91 -17.16
N SER A 119 7.57 5.26 -16.35
CA SER A 119 8.09 3.92 -16.58
C SER A 119 8.50 3.27 -15.25
N SER A 120 8.24 1.97 -15.14
CA SER A 120 8.70 1.13 -14.02
C SER A 120 10.04 0.43 -14.29
N GLN A 121 10.67 0.67 -15.44
CA GLN A 121 11.93 0.02 -15.78
C GLN A 121 13.09 0.55 -14.92
N GLY A 122 13.63 -0.32 -14.05
CA GLY A 122 14.74 0.01 -13.16
C GLY A 122 14.38 0.97 -12.03
N ILE A 123 13.08 1.20 -11.81
CA ILE A 123 12.55 2.03 -10.72
C ILE A 123 11.56 1.15 -9.96
N HIS A 124 12.03 0.64 -8.83
CA HIS A 124 11.25 -0.20 -7.94
C HIS A 124 10.99 0.60 -6.68
N GLN A 125 9.74 1.03 -6.49
CA GLN A 125 9.28 1.79 -5.33
C GLN A 125 7.83 1.42 -5.04
N GLU A 126 7.53 1.24 -3.77
CA GLU A 126 6.25 0.74 -3.29
C GLU A 126 5.20 1.85 -3.17
N PRO A 127 3.93 1.60 -3.56
CA PRO A 127 2.83 2.50 -3.22
C PRO A 127 2.57 2.45 -1.72
N HIS A 128 2.08 3.55 -1.17
CA HIS A 128 1.94 3.70 0.28
C HIS A 128 0.61 3.15 0.78
N LEU A 129 -0.47 3.45 0.06
CA LEU A 129 -1.78 2.85 0.28
C LEU A 129 -2.29 2.30 -1.04
N VAL A 130 -2.86 1.09 -1.03
CA VAL A 130 -3.49 0.47 -2.21
C VAL A 130 -4.79 -0.21 -1.82
N TRP A 131 -5.84 -0.04 -2.61
CA TRP A 131 -7.13 -0.71 -2.41
C TRP A 131 -7.89 -0.87 -3.73
N PRO A 132 -8.80 -1.85 -3.85
CA PRO A 132 -9.72 -1.97 -4.98
C PRO A 132 -10.95 -1.07 -4.80
N GLU A 133 -11.68 -0.75 -5.88
CA GLU A 133 -12.91 0.06 -5.85
C GLU A 133 -13.99 -0.48 -4.90
N ASP A 134 -14.09 -1.80 -4.72
CA ASP A 134 -15.04 -2.41 -3.78
C ASP A 134 -14.57 -2.42 -2.32
N HIS A 135 -13.40 -1.85 -2.03
CA HIS A 135 -12.79 -1.74 -0.71
C HIS A 135 -12.65 -3.10 0.01
N ALA A 136 -12.52 -4.21 -0.72
CA ALA A 136 -12.45 -5.55 -0.13
C ALA A 136 -11.19 -5.79 0.73
N TRP A 137 -10.14 -4.99 0.52
CA TRP A 137 -8.90 -5.00 1.29
C TRP A 137 -8.19 -3.64 1.14
N CYS A 138 -7.25 -3.36 2.03
CA CYS A 138 -6.35 -2.22 1.93
C CYS A 138 -4.94 -2.62 2.33
N VAL A 139 -3.96 -2.31 1.48
CA VAL A 139 -2.54 -2.44 1.78
C VAL A 139 -2.01 -1.09 2.26
N ALA A 140 -1.22 -1.11 3.33
CA ALA A 140 -0.54 0.05 3.88
C ALA A 140 0.96 -0.24 4.06
N CYS A 141 1.81 0.51 3.34
CA CYS A 141 3.25 0.37 3.29
C CYS A 141 3.88 1.74 3.60
N GLU A 142 4.16 1.97 4.88
CA GLU A 142 4.67 3.25 5.37
C GLU A 142 6.18 3.39 5.06
N VAL A 143 6.61 4.56 4.57
CA VAL A 143 8.01 4.77 4.12
C VAL A 143 9.03 4.69 5.23
N ASP A 144 8.64 5.06 6.45
CA ASP A 144 9.53 5.07 7.60
C ASP A 144 9.62 3.68 8.25
N GLU A 145 8.86 2.70 7.77
CA GLU A 145 8.87 1.32 8.25
C GLU A 145 9.70 0.42 7.33
N GLU A 146 10.77 -0.20 7.88
CA GLU A 146 11.77 -0.94 7.11
C GLU A 146 11.67 -2.47 7.27
N ILE A 147 10.68 -2.97 8.03
CA ILE A 147 10.63 -4.39 8.40
C ILE A 147 9.40 -5.13 7.88
N GLU A 148 8.26 -4.45 7.76
CA GLU A 148 7.00 -5.07 7.36
C GLU A 148 6.02 -4.03 6.82
N PHE A 149 4.96 -4.47 6.15
CA PHE A 149 3.79 -3.65 5.75
C PHE A 149 2.50 -4.31 6.24
N THR A 150 1.36 -3.60 6.19
CA THR A 150 0.08 -4.12 6.68
C THR A 150 -0.90 -4.38 5.55
N VAL A 151 -1.76 -5.39 5.72
CA VAL A 151 -2.96 -5.58 4.93
C VAL A 151 -4.17 -5.73 5.86
N GLY A 152 -5.14 -4.83 5.73
CA GLY A 152 -6.50 -5.05 6.23
C GLY A 152 -7.32 -5.81 5.19
N CYS A 153 -7.89 -6.96 5.56
CA CYS A 153 -8.60 -7.83 4.60
C CYS A 153 -9.58 -8.80 5.27
N SER A 154 -10.28 -9.59 4.45
CA SER A 154 -11.11 -10.69 4.92
C SER A 154 -10.29 -11.88 5.43
N ALA A 155 -10.91 -12.75 6.22
CA ALA A 155 -10.27 -13.99 6.68
C ALA A 155 -9.82 -14.91 5.53
N ASP A 156 -10.51 -14.87 4.39
CA ASP A 156 -10.19 -15.68 3.20
C ASP A 156 -8.94 -15.15 2.50
N ALA A 157 -8.85 -13.83 2.33
CA ALA A 157 -7.67 -13.16 1.79
C ALA A 157 -6.44 -13.37 2.69
N PHE A 158 -6.61 -13.30 4.02
CA PHE A 158 -5.54 -13.65 4.96
C PHE A 158 -4.99 -15.06 4.71
N ARG A 159 -5.87 -16.08 4.60
CA ARG A 159 -5.41 -17.46 4.37
C ARG A 159 -4.64 -17.60 3.06
N ALA A 160 -5.08 -16.89 2.02
CA ALA A 160 -4.37 -16.87 0.74
C ALA A 160 -3.00 -16.20 0.87
N LEU A 161 -2.90 -15.04 1.53
CA LEU A 161 -1.65 -14.35 1.81
C LEU A 161 -0.68 -15.24 2.60
N ALA A 162 -1.14 -15.90 3.67
CA ALA A 162 -0.33 -16.80 4.48
C ALA A 162 0.18 -18.02 3.67
N SER A 163 -0.60 -18.48 2.69
CA SER A 163 -0.17 -19.55 1.78
C SER A 163 0.83 -19.06 0.73
N ALA A 164 0.68 -17.84 0.23
CA ALA A 164 1.57 -17.25 -0.77
C ALA A 164 2.91 -16.80 -0.17
N LEU A 165 2.91 -16.40 1.09
CA LEU A 165 4.05 -15.82 1.82
C LEU A 165 4.31 -16.60 3.13
N PRO A 166 4.70 -17.89 3.05
CA PRO A 166 4.83 -18.74 4.22
C PRO A 166 5.89 -18.22 5.19
N GLY A 167 5.49 -18.04 6.46
CA GLY A 167 6.37 -17.57 7.53
C GLY A 167 6.58 -16.05 7.59
N ALA A 168 6.09 -15.28 6.61
CA ALA A 168 6.20 -13.83 6.58
C ALA A 168 4.94 -13.10 7.08
N VAL A 169 3.80 -13.79 7.15
CA VAL A 169 2.50 -13.20 7.52
C VAL A 169 2.17 -13.49 8.98
N ARG A 170 1.86 -12.44 9.76
CA ARG A 170 1.35 -12.54 11.13
C ARG A 170 0.09 -11.70 11.31
N GLN A 171 -0.88 -12.19 12.06
CA GLN A 171 -2.08 -11.42 12.41
C GLN A 171 -1.81 -10.48 13.59
N VAL A 172 -2.40 -9.29 13.57
CA VAL A 172 -2.32 -8.28 14.63
C VAL A 172 -3.66 -7.60 14.86
N PRO A 173 -3.91 -7.02 16.05
CA PRO A 173 -4.96 -6.02 16.24
C PRO A 173 -4.64 -4.75 15.41
N TYR A 174 -5.70 -4.03 15.04
CA TYR A 174 -5.57 -2.71 14.44
C TYR A 174 -4.82 -1.74 15.36
N GLY A 175 -3.88 -0.97 14.83
CA GLY A 175 -3.11 0.03 15.60
C GLY A 175 -2.14 -0.58 16.62
N GLU A 176 -1.76 -1.85 16.48
CA GLU A 176 -0.76 -2.47 17.37
C GLU A 176 0.56 -1.68 17.31
N ALA A 177 1.13 -1.33 18.47
CA ALA A 177 2.45 -0.73 18.52
C ALA A 177 3.50 -1.76 18.06
N ALA A 178 4.06 -1.53 16.87
CA ALA A 178 5.09 -2.37 16.27
C ALA A 178 6.36 -1.55 15.97
N PRO A 179 7.56 -2.15 16.11
CA PRO A 179 8.82 -1.48 15.75
C PRO A 179 8.83 -1.08 14.28
N LEU A 180 9.62 -0.06 13.93
CA LEU A 180 9.79 0.39 12.54
C LEU A 180 11.06 -0.17 11.90
N TYR A 181 12.06 -0.46 12.73
CA TYR A 181 13.41 -0.83 12.30
C TYR A 181 13.79 -2.16 12.92
N ARG A 182 14.67 -2.89 12.24
CA ARG A 182 15.35 -4.03 12.87
C ARG A 182 16.19 -3.49 14.03
N ASP A 183 16.22 -4.22 15.14
CA ASP A 183 17.14 -3.88 16.23
C ASP A 183 18.57 -3.79 15.66
N SER A 184 19.22 -2.65 15.90
CA SER A 184 20.63 -2.50 15.54
C SER A 184 21.45 -3.47 16.38
N PRO A 185 22.34 -4.28 15.79
CA PRO A 185 23.17 -5.24 16.52
C PRO A 185 24.16 -4.55 17.48
#